data_AF-F0ZKQ2-F1
#
_entry.id   AF-F0ZKQ2-F1
#
_cell.length_a   1.000
_cell.length_b   1.000
_cell.length_c   1.000
_cell.angle_alpha   90.00
_cell.angle_beta   90.00
_cell.angle_gamma   90.00
#
_symmetry.space_group_name_H-M   'P 1'
#
loop_
_entity.id
_entity.type
_entity.pdbx_description
1 polymer ?
#
loop_
_entity_poly.entity_id
_entity_poly.type
_entity_poly.pdbx_seq_one_letter_code
_entity_poly.pdbx_strand_id
1 'polypeptide(L)'
;VKELIIENGFDQPILPNIIPLSVKSLTVSKLTHPLVVGSIPSSIVELTLNEEFDQTIDSANLIIPNTIKKLTLFNHKVQIGIGVLPEGLEEIELKDGYSHPIPIGWFPSSVETLHVGNIKQPLVENLIPETIQDLFLTENFNQIFNHNIIP
;
A
#
# COMPACT_ATOMS: atom_id res chain seq x y z
N VAL A 1 9.56 -11.85 -17.33
CA VAL A 1 9.43 -10.55 -16.64
C VAL A 1 9.04 -10.82 -15.20
N LYS A 2 9.73 -10.20 -14.22
CA LYS A 2 9.47 -10.37 -12.78
C LYS A 2 8.81 -9.15 -12.14
N GLU A 3 9.05 -7.99 -12.73
CA GLU A 3 8.52 -6.70 -12.30
C GLU A 3 7.79 -6.05 -13.48
N LEU A 4 6.65 -5.44 -13.20
CA LEU A 4 5.89 -4.66 -14.17
C LEU A 4 5.61 -3.29 -13.57
N ILE A 5 5.93 -2.24 -14.33
CA ILE A 5 5.64 -0.86 -13.96
C ILE A 5 4.65 -0.32 -14.99
N ILE A 6 3.49 0.13 -14.51
CA ILE A 6 2.47 0.78 -15.32
C ILE A 6 2.55 2.26 -15.04
N GLU A 7 3.18 2.99 -15.96
CA GLU A 7 3.46 4.42 -15.84
C GLU A 7 2.30 5.29 -16.36
N ASN A 8 2.40 6.58 -16.07
CA ASN A 8 1.48 7.60 -16.58
C ASN A 8 1.40 7.56 -18.11
N GLY A 9 0.18 7.58 -18.64
CA GLY A 9 -0.07 7.56 -20.09
C GLY A 9 -0.36 6.16 -20.66
N PHE A 10 -0.33 5.10 -19.84
CA PHE A 10 -0.88 3.81 -20.23
C PHE A 10 -2.41 3.90 -20.37
N ASP A 11 -2.89 3.86 -21.62
CA ASP A 11 -4.30 4.11 -21.97
C ASP A 11 -5.05 2.84 -22.40
N GLN A 12 -4.73 1.69 -21.79
CA GLN A 12 -5.45 0.44 -22.03
C GLN A 12 -6.03 -0.11 -20.74
N PRO A 13 -7.19 -0.80 -20.79
CA PRO A 13 -7.74 -1.47 -19.62
C PRO A 13 -6.85 -2.63 -19.20
N ILE A 14 -6.61 -2.75 -17.90
CA ILE A 14 -5.91 -3.90 -17.31
C ILE A 14 -6.96 -4.96 -17.01
N LEU A 15 -7.30 -5.79 -18.00
CA LEU A 15 -8.26 -6.87 -17.81
C LEU A 15 -7.63 -8.07 -17.09
N PRO A 16 -8.44 -8.94 -16.46
CA PRO A 16 -7.93 -10.18 -15.88
C PRO A 16 -7.11 -11.01 -16.87
N ASN A 17 -6.04 -11.62 -16.37
CA ASN A 17 -5.08 -12.45 -17.12
C ASN A 17 -4.18 -11.70 -18.13
N ILE A 18 -4.22 -10.37 -18.22
CA ILE A 18 -3.30 -9.59 -19.06
C ILE A 18 -1.90 -9.55 -18.46
N ILE A 19 -1.79 -9.39 -17.14
CA ILE A 19 -0.50 -9.40 -16.45
C ILE A 19 0.01 -10.86 -16.36
N PRO A 20 1.19 -11.19 -16.91
CA PRO A 20 1.70 -12.55 -16.89
C PRO A 20 1.95 -13.06 -15.47
N LEU A 21 1.63 -14.34 -15.21
CA LEU A 21 1.84 -14.97 -13.90
C LEU A 21 3.31 -15.05 -13.45
N SER A 22 4.26 -14.76 -14.34
CA SER A 22 5.68 -14.64 -13.99
C SER A 22 5.99 -13.37 -13.19
N VAL A 23 5.15 -12.33 -13.29
CA VAL A 23 5.30 -11.06 -12.58
C VAL A 23 4.97 -11.26 -11.10
N LYS A 24 5.84 -10.72 -10.25
CA LYS A 24 5.80 -10.78 -8.79
C LYS A 24 5.70 -9.40 -8.14
N SER A 25 6.25 -8.38 -8.78
CA SER A 25 6.17 -7.00 -8.32
C SER A 25 5.43 -6.15 -9.34
N LEU A 26 4.47 -5.35 -8.88
CA LEU A 26 3.65 -4.48 -9.71
C LEU A 26 3.66 -3.07 -9.14
N THR A 27 4.05 -2.10 -9.96
CA THR A 27 3.90 -0.68 -9.67
C THR A 27 2.80 -0.10 -10.56
N VAL A 28 1.82 0.56 -9.95
CA VAL A 28 0.67 1.15 -10.65
C VAL A 28 0.65 2.65 -10.44
N SER A 29 0.63 3.39 -11.55
CA SER A 29 0.48 4.84 -11.57
C SER A 29 -0.96 5.27 -11.84
N LYS A 30 -1.16 6.47 -12.39
CA LYS A 30 -2.47 6.90 -12.87
C LYS A 30 -2.97 5.98 -13.97
N LEU A 31 -4.23 5.56 -13.86
CA LEU A 31 -4.91 4.75 -14.88
C LEU A 31 -6.05 5.55 -15.51
N THR A 32 -6.21 5.43 -16.82
CA THR A 32 -7.36 6.03 -17.53
C THR A 32 -8.60 5.16 -17.46
N HIS A 33 -8.41 3.86 -17.22
CA HIS A 33 -9.46 2.86 -17.10
C HIS A 33 -9.46 2.28 -15.68
N PRO A 34 -10.64 2.05 -15.08
CA PRO A 34 -10.73 1.53 -13.73
C PRO A 34 -10.23 0.09 -13.64
N LEU A 35 -9.60 -0.24 -12.51
CA LEU A 35 -9.30 -1.62 -12.16
C LEU A 35 -10.60 -2.37 -11.87
N VAL A 36 -10.69 -3.59 -12.36
CA VAL A 36 -11.77 -4.54 -12.07
C VAL A 36 -11.25 -5.72 -11.26
N VAL A 37 -12.15 -6.51 -10.67
CA VAL A 37 -11.79 -7.74 -9.95
C VAL A 37 -10.91 -8.64 -10.83
N GLY A 38 -9.74 -9.04 -10.31
CA GLY A 38 -8.79 -9.89 -11.04
C GLY A 38 -7.83 -9.16 -11.98
N SER A 39 -7.88 -7.82 -12.07
CA SER A 39 -6.89 -7.03 -12.83
C SER A 39 -5.48 -7.21 -12.30
N ILE A 40 -5.34 -7.24 -10.97
CA ILE A 40 -4.09 -7.60 -10.28
C ILE A 40 -4.12 -9.11 -10.03
N PRO A 41 -3.26 -9.91 -10.69
CA PRO A 41 -3.30 -11.37 -10.54
C PRO A 41 -2.72 -11.81 -9.18
N SER A 42 -3.13 -13.00 -8.73
CA SER A 42 -2.61 -13.63 -7.49
C SER A 42 -1.12 -14.02 -7.55
N SER A 43 -0.45 -13.83 -8.70
CA SER A 43 0.99 -14.00 -8.78
C SER A 43 1.75 -12.85 -8.13
N ILE A 44 1.13 -11.66 -7.98
CA ILE A 44 1.75 -10.49 -7.37
C ILE A 44 1.91 -10.72 -5.86
N VAL A 45 3.08 -10.37 -5.37
CA VAL A 45 3.52 -10.45 -3.98
C VAL A 45 3.87 -9.05 -3.45
N GLU A 46 4.34 -8.16 -4.33
CA GLU A 46 4.69 -6.79 -3.99
C GLU A 46 3.85 -5.83 -4.84
N LEU A 47 3.17 -4.90 -4.18
CA LEU A 47 2.36 -3.87 -4.85
C LEU A 47 2.85 -2.49 -4.44
N THR A 48 3.07 -1.62 -5.43
CA THR A 48 3.35 -0.21 -5.22
C THR A 48 2.25 0.62 -5.86
N LEU A 49 1.60 1.46 -5.05
CA LEU A 49 0.65 2.47 -5.51
C LEU A 49 1.34 3.83 -5.42
N ASN A 50 1.73 4.38 -6.57
CA ASN A 50 2.52 5.60 -6.61
C ASN A 50 1.67 6.86 -6.34
N GLU A 51 2.31 8.04 -6.31
CA GLU A 51 1.66 9.33 -6.01
C GLU A 51 0.56 9.75 -7.00
N GLU A 52 0.58 9.23 -8.22
CA GLU A 52 -0.38 9.56 -9.28
C GLU A 52 -1.56 8.58 -9.32
N PHE A 53 -1.53 7.50 -8.54
CA PHE A 53 -2.64 6.55 -8.44
C PHE A 53 -3.93 7.24 -7.97
N ASP A 54 -5.02 7.04 -8.71
CA ASP A 54 -6.28 7.77 -8.52
C ASP A 54 -7.52 6.90 -8.55
N GLN A 55 -7.36 5.57 -8.51
CA GLN A 55 -8.48 4.63 -8.52
C GLN A 55 -8.95 4.30 -7.11
N THR A 56 -10.27 4.27 -6.90
CA THR A 56 -10.84 3.88 -5.61
C THR A 56 -10.49 2.43 -5.27
N ILE A 57 -10.07 2.18 -4.03
CA ILE A 57 -9.86 0.84 -3.50
C ILE A 57 -10.87 0.62 -2.37
N ASP A 58 -11.73 -0.38 -2.53
CA ASP A 58 -12.67 -0.77 -1.50
C ASP A 58 -12.66 -2.29 -1.29
N SER A 59 -13.13 -2.70 -0.11
CA SER A 59 -13.20 -4.11 0.29
C SER A 59 -14.30 -4.89 -0.43
N ALA A 60 -15.29 -4.21 -1.03
CA ALA A 60 -16.35 -4.87 -1.79
C ALA A 60 -15.85 -5.36 -3.16
N ASN A 61 -14.88 -4.66 -3.74
CA ASN A 61 -14.31 -4.96 -5.05
C ASN A 61 -13.03 -5.80 -4.97
N LEU A 62 -12.50 -6.11 -3.77
CA LEU A 62 -11.33 -6.98 -3.52
C LEU A 62 -10.23 -6.83 -4.59
N ILE A 63 -9.91 -5.58 -4.96
CA ILE A 63 -9.01 -5.28 -6.09
C ILE A 63 -7.57 -5.70 -5.76
N ILE A 64 -7.20 -5.62 -4.48
CA ILE A 64 -5.90 -6.06 -3.98
C ILE A 64 -5.99 -7.54 -3.57
N PRO A 65 -5.24 -8.46 -4.20
CA PRO A 65 -5.26 -9.87 -3.83
C PRO A 65 -4.68 -10.13 -2.44
N ASN A 66 -5.19 -11.15 -1.75
CA ASN A 66 -4.63 -11.62 -0.46
C ASN A 66 -3.22 -12.23 -0.56
N THR A 67 -2.67 -12.34 -1.78
CA THR A 67 -1.29 -12.81 -2.00
C THR A 67 -0.24 -11.72 -1.82
N ILE A 68 -0.65 -10.45 -1.75
CA ILE A 68 0.26 -9.33 -1.51
C ILE A 68 0.84 -9.45 -0.10
N LYS A 69 2.17 -9.44 -0.04
CA LYS A 69 2.97 -9.46 1.19
C LYS A 69 3.59 -8.13 1.52
N LYS A 70 3.91 -7.31 0.50
CA LYS A 70 4.46 -5.98 0.67
C LYS A 70 3.63 -4.95 -0.07
N LEU A 71 3.27 -3.87 0.62
CA LEU A 71 2.56 -2.73 0.05
C LEU A 71 3.34 -1.44 0.27
N THR A 72 3.68 -0.75 -0.82
CA THR A 72 4.28 0.59 -0.77
C THR A 72 3.25 1.63 -1.19
N LEU A 73 3.04 2.63 -0.34
CA LEU A 73 2.09 3.72 -0.54
C LEU A 73 2.79 5.08 -0.55
N PHE A 74 2.52 5.84 -1.60
CA PHE A 74 2.89 7.25 -1.73
C PHE A 74 1.68 8.12 -1.38
N ASN A 75 1.85 9.45 -1.39
CA ASN A 75 0.76 10.40 -1.17
C ASN A 75 -0.18 10.54 -2.38
N HIS A 76 -0.90 9.47 -2.68
CA HIS A 76 -1.85 9.41 -3.79
C HIS A 76 -3.18 10.13 -3.47
N LYS A 77 -4.14 10.16 -4.40
CA LYS A 77 -5.39 10.92 -4.21
C LYS A 77 -6.47 10.20 -3.41
N VAL A 78 -6.30 8.89 -3.23
CA VAL A 78 -7.33 8.01 -2.69
C VAL A 78 -6.93 7.54 -1.30
N GLN A 79 -7.87 7.63 -0.36
CA GLN A 79 -7.65 7.09 0.97
C GLN A 79 -8.06 5.61 1.01
N ILE A 80 -7.17 4.77 1.55
CA ILE A 80 -7.46 3.36 1.83
C ILE A 80 -8.15 3.27 3.20
N GLY A 81 -9.34 2.68 3.24
CA GLY A 81 -10.12 2.51 4.48
C GLY A 81 -9.67 1.33 5.35
N ILE A 82 -10.21 1.27 6.58
CA ILE A 82 -10.03 0.12 7.48
C ILE A 82 -10.62 -1.14 6.83
N GLY A 83 -9.91 -2.27 6.93
CA GLY A 83 -10.35 -3.57 6.39
C GLY A 83 -10.25 -3.70 4.88
N VAL A 84 -9.66 -2.72 4.18
CA VAL A 84 -9.40 -2.80 2.73
C VAL A 84 -8.07 -3.50 2.45
N LEU A 85 -7.09 -3.37 3.34
CA LEU A 85 -5.79 -4.02 3.21
C LEU A 85 -5.92 -5.54 3.38
N PRO A 86 -5.18 -6.34 2.59
CA PRO A 86 -5.28 -7.80 2.65
C PRO A 86 -4.78 -8.36 3.99
N GLU A 87 -5.48 -9.38 4.52
CA GLU A 87 -5.15 -10.01 5.80
C GLU A 87 -3.80 -10.75 5.80
N GLY A 88 -3.20 -11.00 4.63
CA GLY A 88 -1.90 -11.66 4.50
C GLY A 88 -0.70 -10.71 4.39
N LEU A 89 -0.92 -9.40 4.52
CA LEU A 89 0.09 -8.36 4.32
C LEU A 89 1.11 -8.36 5.48
N GLU A 90 2.40 -8.46 5.16
CA GLU A 90 3.48 -8.60 6.14
C GLU A 90 4.26 -7.28 6.32
N GLU A 91 4.39 -6.51 5.25
CA GLU A 91 5.19 -5.28 5.20
C GLU A 91 4.41 -4.11 4.60
N ILE A 92 4.45 -2.96 5.27
CA ILE A 92 3.94 -1.69 4.75
C ILE A 92 5.05 -0.64 4.72
N GLU A 93 5.11 0.09 3.62
CA GLU A 93 6.00 1.24 3.47
C GLU A 93 5.22 2.50 3.10
N LEU A 94 5.36 3.56 3.91
CA LEU A 94 4.72 4.86 3.73
C LEU A 94 5.77 5.90 3.28
N LYS A 95 5.65 6.40 2.04
CA LYS A 95 6.64 7.27 1.38
C LYS A 95 6.13 8.68 1.06
N ASP A 96 7.08 9.56 0.72
CA ASP A 96 6.91 10.76 -0.09
C ASP A 96 5.72 11.65 0.28
N GLY A 97 5.65 12.05 1.54
CA GLY A 97 4.64 12.99 1.99
C GLY A 97 3.29 12.35 2.27
N TYR A 98 3.20 11.04 2.48
CA TYR A 98 1.94 10.35 2.77
C TYR A 98 1.14 11.11 3.83
N SER A 99 -0.02 11.63 3.42
CA SER A 99 -0.79 12.61 4.17
C SER A 99 -2.18 12.15 4.55
N HIS A 100 -2.55 10.91 4.21
CA HIS A 100 -3.84 10.36 4.60
C HIS A 100 -3.88 9.98 6.08
N PRO A 101 -5.07 10.06 6.71
CA PRO A 101 -5.26 9.56 8.05
C PRO A 101 -5.02 8.06 8.13
N ILE A 102 -4.26 7.65 9.15
CA ILE A 102 -4.08 6.27 9.54
C ILE A 102 -4.86 6.12 10.85
N PRO A 103 -6.09 5.59 10.84
CA PRO A 103 -6.85 5.36 12.07
C PRO A 103 -6.35 4.13 12.82
N ILE A 104 -6.67 4.03 14.12
CA ILE A 104 -6.42 2.82 14.92
C ILE A 104 -7.15 1.63 14.26
N GLY A 105 -6.45 0.50 14.12
CA GLY A 105 -6.97 -0.70 13.44
C GLY A 105 -6.86 -0.66 11.92
N TRP A 106 -6.16 0.33 11.35
CA TRP A 106 -5.93 0.39 9.89
C TRP A 106 -4.95 -0.68 9.40
N PHE A 107 -3.90 -0.97 10.16
CA PHE A 107 -2.96 -2.04 9.87
C PHE A 107 -3.61 -3.41 10.08
N PRO A 108 -3.52 -4.34 9.10
CA PRO A 108 -3.86 -5.75 9.33
C PRO A 108 -3.03 -6.37 10.45
N SER A 109 -3.58 -7.35 11.16
CA SER A 109 -2.90 -8.04 12.28
C SER A 109 -1.71 -8.91 11.86
N SER A 110 -1.46 -9.05 10.56
CA SER A 110 -0.34 -9.80 9.98
C SER A 110 0.86 -8.92 9.66
N VAL A 111 0.73 -7.60 9.74
CA VAL A 111 1.86 -6.70 9.46
C VAL A 111 2.84 -6.79 10.61
N GLU A 112 4.08 -7.13 10.28
CA GLU A 112 5.21 -7.27 11.21
C GLU A 112 6.30 -6.22 10.92
N THR A 113 6.34 -5.67 9.71
CA THR A 113 7.34 -4.68 9.32
C THR A 113 6.68 -3.39 8.84
N LEU A 114 7.09 -2.25 9.41
CA LEU A 114 6.61 -0.93 9.04
C LEU A 114 7.78 0.01 8.71
N HIS A 115 7.77 0.53 7.48
CA HIS A 115 8.68 1.59 7.06
C HIS A 115 7.93 2.92 7.00
N VAL A 116 8.40 3.91 7.75
CA VAL A 116 7.81 5.24 7.85
C VAL A 116 8.81 6.29 7.36
N GLY A 117 8.54 6.89 6.21
CA GLY A 117 9.30 8.03 5.69
C GLY A 117 8.69 9.38 6.08
N ASN A 118 8.65 10.30 5.11
CA ASN A 118 8.07 11.63 5.29
C ASN A 118 6.54 11.57 5.35
N ILE A 119 5.96 11.23 6.48
CA ILE A 119 4.51 11.29 6.71
C ILE A 119 4.07 12.70 7.15
N LYS A 120 2.86 13.13 6.79
CA LYS A 120 2.33 14.47 7.18
C LYS A 120 1.43 14.44 8.41
N GLN A 121 0.88 13.29 8.77
CA GLN A 121 0.03 13.15 9.95
C GLN A 121 0.81 12.57 11.12
N PRO A 122 0.63 13.11 12.34
CA PRO A 122 1.32 12.61 13.53
C PRO A 122 1.02 11.13 13.77
N LEU A 123 2.05 10.34 14.06
CA LEU A 123 1.84 9.04 14.73
C LEU A 123 1.34 9.31 16.15
N VAL A 124 0.27 8.63 16.56
CA VAL A 124 -0.33 8.76 17.89
C VAL A 124 -0.24 7.45 18.67
N GLU A 125 -0.44 7.52 19.98
CA GLU A 125 -0.45 6.34 20.87
C GLU A 125 -1.44 5.27 20.36
N ASN A 126 -1.04 3.99 20.42
CA ASN A 126 -1.79 2.83 19.94
C ASN A 126 -2.07 2.78 18.42
N LEU A 127 -1.47 3.67 17.63
CA LEU A 127 -1.63 3.64 16.17
C LEU A 127 -0.86 2.47 15.54
N ILE A 128 0.40 2.30 15.95
CA ILE A 128 1.24 1.20 15.51
C ILE A 128 0.82 -0.02 16.33
N PRO A 129 0.37 -1.12 15.69
CA PRO A 129 -0.08 -2.30 16.42
C PRO A 129 1.11 -3.02 17.06
N GLU A 130 0.88 -3.74 18.16
CA GLU A 130 1.88 -4.58 18.84
C GLU A 130 2.44 -5.72 17.97
N THR A 131 1.84 -5.96 16.80
CA THR A 131 2.32 -6.95 15.83
C THR A 131 3.57 -6.49 15.10
N ILE A 132 3.86 -5.18 15.06
CA ILE A 132 5.07 -4.66 14.43
C ILE A 132 6.31 -5.07 15.24
N GLN A 133 7.16 -5.87 14.62
CA GLN A 133 8.45 -6.32 15.15
C GLN A 133 9.58 -5.39 14.70
N ASP A 134 9.51 -4.91 13.46
CA ASP A 134 10.52 -4.06 12.84
C ASP A 134 9.90 -2.72 12.40
N LEU A 135 10.34 -1.64 13.04
CA LEU A 135 9.96 -0.27 12.69
C LEU A 135 11.18 0.49 12.13
N PHE A 136 11.11 0.84 10.85
CA PHE A 136 12.15 1.62 10.16
C PHE A 136 11.68 3.05 9.93
N LEU A 137 12.34 4.01 10.58
CA LEU A 137 12.16 5.44 10.28
C LEU A 137 13.16 5.81 9.18
N THR A 138 12.67 6.09 7.97
CA THR A 138 13.52 6.26 6.78
C THR A 138 13.95 7.72 6.57
N GLU A 139 14.83 7.94 5.59
CA GLU A 139 15.30 9.28 5.24
C GLU A 139 14.11 10.22 4.99
N ASN A 140 14.08 11.35 5.71
CA ASN A 140 13.01 12.36 5.73
C ASN A 140 11.86 12.15 6.74
N PHE A 141 11.91 11.17 7.63
CA PHE A 141 11.04 11.18 8.82
C PHE A 141 11.36 12.41 9.69
N ASN A 142 10.37 13.29 9.90
CA ASN A 142 10.58 14.60 10.52
C ASN A 142 9.56 14.92 11.64
N GLN A 143 8.86 13.91 12.15
CA GLN A 143 7.86 14.10 13.19
C GLN A 143 8.44 13.86 14.59
N ILE A 144 7.83 14.50 15.58
CA ILE A 144 8.22 14.32 16.98
C ILE A 144 7.78 12.93 17.43
N PHE A 145 8.76 12.18 17.92
CA PHE A 145 8.58 10.82 18.39
C PHE A 145 8.38 10.81 19.91
N ASN A 146 7.17 10.51 20.38
CA ASN A 146 6.86 10.37 21.80
C ASN A 146 7.04 8.91 22.26
N HIS A 147 7.39 8.72 23.53
CA HIS A 147 7.76 7.41 24.09
C HIS A 147 6.65 6.34 24.08
N ASN A 148 5.38 6.73 23.89
CA ASN A 148 4.23 5.80 23.87
C ASN A 148 3.77 5.42 22.45
N ILE A 149 4.52 5.78 21.41
CA ILE A 149 4.11 5.52 20.01
C ILE A 149 4.61 4.16 19.52
N ILE A 150 5.73 3.66 20.07
CA ILE A 150 6.24 2.32 19.77
C ILE A 150 5.64 1.35 20.80
N PRO A 151 5.09 0.21 20.37
CA PRO A 151 4.63 -0.84 21.26
C PRO A 151 5.76 -1.45 22.13
#